data_AF-A0AAF0SWS8-F1
#
_entry.id   AF-A0AAF0SWS8-F1
#
_cell.length_a   1.000
_cell.length_b   1.000
_cell.length_c   1.000
_cell.angle_alpha   90.00
_cell.angle_beta   90.00
_cell.angle_gamma   90.00
#
_symmetry.space_group_name_H-M   'P 1'
#
loop_
_entity.id
_entity.type
_entity.pdbx_description
1 polymer ?
#
loop_
_entity_poly.entity_id
_entity_poly.type
_entity_poly.pdbx_seq_one_letter_code
_entity_poly.pdbx_strand_id
1 'polypeptide(L)' 'MAEILLHTRDVARGLDLAWSPPAELCSAVVRRLFPDAPAGDPTPVLLWLTGRAPMGGRPRRTAWTWQAARG' A
#
# COMPACT_ATOMS: atom_id res chain seq x y z
N MET A 1 -11.71 -0.90 2.96
CA MET A 1 -10.94 0.31 2.60
C MET A 1 -9.69 0.01 1.79
N ALA A 2 -8.81 -0.90 2.23
CA ALA A 2 -7.57 -1.23 1.51
C ALA A 2 -7.80 -1.63 0.05
N GLU A 3 -8.79 -2.49 -0.21
CA GLU A 3 -9.11 -2.98 -1.56
C GLU A 3 -9.53 -1.87 -2.53
N ILE A 4 -10.45 -0.99 -2.12
CA ILE A 4 -10.90 0.16 -2.92
C ILE A 4 -9.73 1.10 -3.22
N LEU A 5 -8.90 1.44 -2.23
CA LEU A 5 -7.77 2.35 -2.43
C LEU A 5 -6.77 1.82 -3.44
N LEU A 6 -6.46 0.53 -3.36
CA LEU A 6 -5.50 -0.10 -4.25
C LEU A 6 -6.05 -0.25 -5.66
N HIS A 7 -7.31 -0.69 -5.82
CA HIS A 7 -7.89 -0.85 -7.14
C HIS A 7 -8.18 0.48 -7.83
N THR A 8 -8.56 1.53 -7.11
CA THR A 8 -8.64 2.88 -7.69
C THR A 8 -7.29 3.34 -8.22
N ARG A 9 -6.19 3.03 -7.50
CA ARG A 9 -4.84 3.33 -7.99
C ARG A 9 -4.52 2.54 -9.25
N ASP A 10 -4.81 1.25 -9.24
CA ASP A 10 -4.50 0.36 -10.35
C ASP A 10 -5.24 0.81 -11.62
N VAL A 11 -6.51 1.23 -11.49
CA VAL A 11 -7.30 1.84 -12.59
C VAL A 11 -6.71 3.18 -13.03
N ALA A 12 -6.44 4.10 -12.10
CA ALA A 12 -5.87 5.41 -12.42
C ALA A 12 -4.54 5.29 -13.16
N ARG A 13 -3.68 4.35 -12.74
CA ARG A 13 -2.41 4.05 -13.42
C ARG A 13 -2.64 3.49 -14.83
N GLY A 14 -3.62 2.61 -15.01
CA GLY A 14 -3.98 2.07 -16.33
C GLY A 14 -4.49 3.14 -17.30
N LEU A 15 -4.98 4.26 -16.77
CA LEU A 15 -5.46 5.43 -17.52
C LEU A 15 -4.42 6.57 -17.60
N ASP A 16 -3.19 6.35 -17.16
CA ASP A 16 -2.11 7.34 -17.08
C ASP A 16 -2.47 8.61 -16.25
N LEU A 17 -3.34 8.45 -15.25
CA LEU A 17 -3.70 9.53 -14.34
C LEU A 17 -2.71 9.62 -13.18
N ALA A 18 -2.26 10.85 -12.88
CA ALA A 18 -1.37 11.17 -11.76
C ALA A 18 -2.10 11.16 -10.40
N TRP A 19 -2.91 10.14 -10.14
CA TRP A 19 -3.62 9.95 -8.88
C TRP A 19 -2.85 9.04 -7.94
N SER A 20 -2.78 9.41 -6.66
CA SER A 20 -2.19 8.61 -5.60
C SER A 20 -3.16 8.50 -4.42
N PRO A 21 -3.23 7.35 -3.73
CA PRO A 21 -4.10 7.23 -2.57
C PRO A 21 -3.66 8.21 -1.47
N PRO A 22 -4.61 8.81 -0.71
CA PRO A 22 -4.29 9.73 0.37
C PRO A 22 -3.50 9.08 1.51
N ALA A 23 -2.46 9.77 2.00
CA ALA A 23 -1.53 9.27 3.02
C ALA A 23 -2.24 8.84 4.32
N GLU A 24 -3.23 9.59 4.79
CA GLU A 24 -4.00 9.27 6.00
C GLU A 24 -4.75 7.94 5.89
N LEU A 25 -5.34 7.66 4.73
CA LEU A 25 -6.04 6.41 4.47
C LEU A 25 -5.05 5.24 4.33
N CYS A 26 -3.91 5.47 3.69
CA CYS A 26 -2.84 4.48 3.65
C CYS A 26 -2.31 4.16 5.05
N SER A 27 -2.11 5.17 5.90
CA SER A 27 -1.64 5.01 7.29
C SER A 27 -2.61 4.16 8.10
N ALA A 28 -3.92 4.45 8.02
CA ALA A 28 -4.96 3.67 8.70
C ALA A 28 -4.98 2.19 8.23
N VAL A 29 -4.82 1.95 6.92
CA VAL A 29 -4.75 0.60 6.36
C VAL A 29 -3.50 -0.14 6.81
N VAL A 30 -2.33 0.51 6.75
CA VAL A 30 -1.05 -0.06 7.18
C VAL A 30 -1.11 -0.47 8.65
N ARG A 31 -1.51 0.44 9.54
CA ARG A 31 -1.63 0.17 10.97
C ARG A 31 -2.56 -1.01 11.28
N ARG A 32 -3.64 -1.17 10.51
CA ARG A 32 -4.64 -2.21 10.76
C ARG A 32 -4.24 -3.57 10.18
N LEU A 33 -3.68 -3.61 8.99
CA LEU A 33 -3.48 -4.85 8.22
C LEU A 33 -2.03 -5.30 8.11
N PHE A 34 -1.09 -4.48 8.58
CA PHE A 34 0.35 -4.75 8.56
C PHE A 34 0.98 -4.18 9.83
N PRO A 35 0.73 -4.77 11.02
CA PRO A 35 1.27 -4.28 12.29
C PRO A 35 2.81 -4.22 12.30
N ASP A 36 3.47 -5.12 11.54
CA ASP A 36 4.93 -5.18 11.40
C ASP A 36 5.47 -4.38 10.21
N ALA A 37 4.69 -3.41 9.71
CA ALA A 37 5.12 -2.57 8.59
C ALA A 37 6.35 -1.72 8.97
N PRO A 38 7.32 -1.55 8.05
CA PRO A 38 8.43 -0.63 8.26
C PRO A 38 7.93 0.81 8.37
N ALA A 39 8.61 1.63 9.19
CA ALA A 39 8.39 3.06 9.23
C ALA A 39 8.73 3.71 7.87
N GLY A 40 7.98 4.76 7.52
CA GLY A 40 8.16 5.50 6.26
C GLY A 40 6.88 6.22 5.85
N ASP A 41 6.89 6.80 4.65
CA ASP A 41 5.68 7.36 4.05
C ASP A 41 4.65 6.24 3.85
N PRO A 42 3.44 6.37 4.44
CA PRO A 42 2.43 5.31 4.43
C PRO A 42 2.01 4.88 3.02
N THR A 43 2.07 5.79 2.03
CA THR A 43 1.67 5.46 0.66
C THR A 43 2.67 4.53 -0.03
N PRO A 44 3.98 4.87 -0.18
CA PRO A 44 5.01 3.95 -0.64
C PRO A 44 5.07 2.63 0.15
N VAL A 45 4.92 2.69 1.48
CA VAL A 45 4.91 1.51 2.35
C VAL A 45 3.78 0.56 1.97
N LEU A 46 2.54 1.05 1.84
CA LEU A 46 1.39 0.22 1.48
C LEU A 46 1.55 -0.44 0.10
N LEU A 47 2.07 0.30 -0.88
CA LEU A 47 2.26 -0.22 -2.24
C LEU A 47 3.33 -1.29 -2.31
N TRP A 48 4.40 -1.12 -1.55
CA TRP A 48 5.44 -2.13 -1.45
C TRP A 48 4.95 -3.37 -0.73
N LEU A 49 4.28 -3.20 0.43
CA LEU A 49 3.68 -4.30 1.19
C LEU A 49 2.72 -5.14 0.35
N THR A 50 2.07 -4.53 -0.64
CA THR A 50 1.08 -5.15 -1.52
C THR A 50 1.61 -5.44 -2.93
N GLY A 51 2.94 -5.44 -3.11
CA GLY A 51 3.61 -5.88 -4.34
C GLY A 51 3.37 -5.01 -5.57
N ARG A 52 2.92 -3.77 -5.42
CA ARG A 52 2.57 -2.86 -6.52
C ARG A 52 3.71 -1.93 -6.95
N ALA A 53 4.65 -1.66 -6.05
CA ALA A 53 5.82 -0.82 -6.32
C ALA A 53 7.07 -1.27 -5.53
N PRO A 54 8.28 -0.97 -6.01
CA PRO A 54 9.48 -0.98 -5.16
C PRO A 54 9.40 0.15 -4.13
N MET A 55 10.21 0.07 -3.07
CA MET A 55 10.29 1.11 -2.04
C MET A 55 11.75 1.38 -1.68
N GLY A 56 12.24 2.58 -2.03
CA GLY A 56 13.66 2.91 -1.90
C GLY A 56 14.55 1.88 -2.61
N GLY A 57 15.55 1.35 -1.92
CA GLY A 57 16.42 0.27 -2.40
C GLY A 57 15.82 -1.14 -2.34
N ARG A 58 14.57 -1.30 -1.89
CA ARG A 58 13.92 -2.62 -1.79
C ARG A 58 13.17 -2.95 -3.08
N PRO A 59 13.42 -4.11 -3.70
CA PRO A 59 12.66 -4.53 -4.87
C PRO A 59 11.18 -4.74 -4.52
N ARG A 60 10.35 -4.72 -5.56
CA ARG A 60 8.92 -5.00 -5.45
C ARG A 60 8.70 -6.41 -4.88
N ARG A 61 7.81 -6.54 -3.89
CA ARG A 61 7.43 -7.85 -3.35
C ARG A 61 6.69 -8.68 -4.41
N THR A 62 7.06 -9.94 -4.55
CA THR A 62 6.38 -10.93 -5.40
C THR A 62 5.43 -11.82 -4.61
N ALA A 63 5.66 -11.98 -3.30
CA ALA A 63 4.78 -12.67 -2.38
C ALA A 63 4.39 -11.73 -1.22
N TRP A 64 3.08 -11.68 -0.95
CA TRP A 64 2.52 -10.90 0.14
C TRP A 64 1.20 -11.50 0.62
N THR A 65 0.88 -11.26 1.89
CA THR A 65 -0.40 -11.62 2.52
C THR A 65 -0.81 -10.49 3.45
N TRP A 66 -2.12 -10.31 3.64
CA TRP A 66 -2.66 -9.38 4.63
C TRP A 66 -2.74 -10.09 5.98
N GLN A 67 -2.30 -9.45 7.06
CA GLN A 67 -2.44 -9.97 8.42
C GLN A 67 -3.07 -8.90 9.31
N ALA A 68 -4.39 -8.98 9.49
CA ALA A 68 -5.08 -8.02 10.33
C ALA A 68 -4.57 -8.11 11.77
N ALA A 69 -4.22 -6.96 12.36
CA ALA A 69 -3.95 -6.87 13.79
C ALA A 69 -5.20 -7.34 14.54
N ARG A 70 -5.03 -8.38 15.37
CA ARG A 70 -6.08 -8.80 16.30
C ARG A 70 -6.08 -7.78 17.43
N GLY A 71 -7.18 -7.05 17.56
CA GLY A 71 -7.40 -6.07 18.63
C GLY A 71 -7.57 -6.72 20.00
#